data_AF-A0A5N9FXH3-F1
#
_entry.id   AF-A0A5N9FXH3-F1
#
_cell.length_a   1.000
_cell.length_b   1.000
_cell.length_c   1.000
_cell.angle_alpha   90.00
_cell.angle_beta   90.00
_cell.angle_gamma   90.00
#
_symmetry.space_group_name_H-M   'P 1'
#
loop_
_entity.id
_entity.type
_entity.pdbx_description
1 polymer ?
#
loop_
_entity_poly.entity_id
_entity_poly.type
_entity_poly.pdbx_seq_one_letter_code
_entity_poly.pdbx_strand_id
1 'polypeptide(L)'
;DGKVMNASLLDYRMPTTLDLPMIDPVVVEVFNPGHPFGVRGVGESPLVPPLAAMANALYDATGVRMRELPMSPTAVKKALDDAKT
;
A
#
# COMPACT_ATOMS: atom_id res chain seq x y z
N ASP A 1 12.22 -25.36 9.44
CA ASP A 1 11.84 -26.53 8.62
C ASP A 1 11.13 -26.14 7.31
N GLY A 2 11.14 -24.86 6.91
CA GLY A 2 10.58 -24.41 5.63
C GLY A 2 9.06 -24.38 5.57
N LYS A 3 8.35 -24.54 6.70
CA LYS A 3 6.89 -24.51 6.73
C LYS A 3 6.35 -23.08 6.67
N VAL A 4 5.25 -22.92 5.94
CA VAL A 4 4.45 -21.69 5.96
C VAL A 4 3.76 -21.59 7.32
N MET A 5 4.00 -20.49 8.03
CA MET A 5 3.55 -20.32 9.42
C MET A 5 2.14 -19.72 9.54
N ASN A 6 1.61 -19.14 8.46
CA ASN A 6 0.37 -18.36 8.45
C ASN A 6 -0.52 -18.71 7.25
N ALA A 7 -0.70 -19.99 6.93
CA ALA A 7 -1.49 -20.44 5.77
C ALA A 7 -3.02 -20.23 5.92
N SER A 8 -3.48 -19.74 7.07
CA SER A 8 -4.88 -19.43 7.34
C SER A 8 -5.20 -17.97 7.06
N LEU A 9 -6.47 -17.65 6.80
CA LEU A 9 -6.94 -16.26 6.70
C LEU A 9 -7.02 -15.53 8.05
N LEU A 10 -6.76 -16.23 9.16
CA LEU A 10 -6.69 -15.62 10.50
C LEU A 10 -5.36 -14.88 10.68
N ASP A 11 -4.27 -15.52 10.26
CA ASP A 11 -2.90 -15.02 10.44
C ASP A 11 -2.38 -14.28 9.21
N TYR A 12 -2.81 -14.68 8.00
CA TYR A 12 -2.61 -13.90 6.77
C TYR A 12 -3.69 -12.82 6.69
N ARG A 13 -3.41 -11.69 7.36
CA ARG A 13 -4.35 -10.57 7.47
C ARG A 13 -4.73 -10.01 6.10
N MET A 14 -5.98 -10.23 5.71
CA MET A 14 -6.63 -9.53 4.61
C MET A 14 -7.37 -8.29 5.17
N PRO A 15 -7.33 -7.15 4.47
CA PRO A 15 -8.11 -5.99 4.88
C PRO A 15 -9.60 -6.30 4.82
N THR A 16 -10.32 -5.80 5.82
CA THR A 16 -11.78 -5.81 5.92
C THR A 16 -12.36 -4.46 5.48
N THR A 17 -13.68 -4.34 5.46
CA THR A 17 -14.36 -3.08 5.14
C THR A 17 -14.07 -1.96 6.15
N LEU A 18 -13.57 -2.29 7.35
CA LEU A 18 -13.22 -1.31 8.38
C LEU A 18 -11.77 -0.82 8.28
N ASP A 19 -10.92 -1.49 7.49
CA ASP A 19 -9.50 -1.14 7.36
C ASP A 19 -9.22 -0.12 6.25
N LEU A 20 -10.19 0.08 5.34
CA LEU A 20 -10.01 0.95 4.18
C LEU A 20 -10.51 2.37 4.44
N PRO A 21 -9.80 3.40 3.95
CA PRO A 21 -10.34 4.75 3.88
C PRO A 21 -11.40 4.85 2.79
N MET A 22 -12.15 5.96 2.77
CA MET A 22 -12.95 6.31 1.60
C MET A 22 -12.03 6.59 0.40
N ILE A 23 -12.29 5.93 -0.73
CA ILE A 23 -11.49 6.05 -1.95
C ILE A 23 -12.29 6.87 -2.97
N ASP A 24 -11.72 7.99 -3.42
CA ASP A 24 -12.27 8.82 -4.49
C ASP A 24 -11.49 8.60 -5.80
N PRO A 25 -12.04 7.86 -6.77
CA PRO A 25 -11.35 7.55 -8.01
C PRO A 25 -11.45 8.71 -9.01
N VAL A 26 -10.29 9.18 -9.48
CA VAL A 26 -10.21 10.15 -10.58
C VAL A 26 -9.84 9.43 -11.88
N VAL A 27 -10.74 9.48 -12.86
CA VAL A 27 -10.48 8.93 -14.19
C VAL A 27 -9.75 9.97 -15.04
N VAL A 28 -8.51 9.66 -15.41
CA VAL A 28 -7.71 10.50 -16.30
C VAL A 28 -7.68 9.87 -17.69
N GLU A 29 -8.26 10.57 -18.66
CA GLU A 29 -8.36 10.08 -20.03
C GLU A 29 -7.20 10.61 -20.88
N VAL A 30 -6.34 9.69 -21.31
CA VAL A 30 -5.27 10.00 -22.27
C VAL A 30 -5.38 9.02 -23.43
N PHE A 31 -5.74 9.53 -24.60
CA PHE A 31 -5.96 8.73 -25.79
C PHE A 31 -4.73 7.87 -26.14
N ASN A 32 -4.97 6.59 -26.44
CA ASN A 32 -3.97 5.67 -26.95
C ASN A 32 -4.10 5.56 -28.49
N PRO A 33 -3.16 6.11 -29.29
CA PRO A 33 -3.25 6.07 -30.75
C PRO A 33 -3.16 4.65 -31.33
N GLY A 34 -2.68 3.67 -30.55
CA GLY A 34 -2.59 2.27 -30.97
C GLY A 34 -3.85 1.43 -30.70
N HIS A 35 -4.90 1.99 -30.10
CA HIS A 35 -6.13 1.25 -29.76
C HIS A 35 -7.34 1.85 -30.49
N PRO A 36 -8.22 1.04 -31.13
CA PRO A 36 -9.38 1.55 -31.88
C PRO A 36 -10.29 2.50 -31.10
N PHE A 37 -10.37 2.30 -29.78
CA PHE A 37 -11.15 3.11 -28.85
C PHE A 37 -10.31 4.03 -27.96
N GLY A 38 -9.00 4.13 -28.17
CA GLY A 38 -8.14 4.99 -27.37
C GLY A 38 -7.89 4.56 -25.91
N VAL A 39 -8.41 3.40 -25.48
CA VAL A 39 -8.34 2.95 -24.08
C VAL A 39 -6.96 2.40 -23.68
N ARG A 40 -6.74 2.34 -22.36
CA ARG A 40 -5.55 1.79 -21.71
C ARG A 40 -5.97 0.83 -20.59
N GLY A 41 -5.14 -0.16 -20.30
CA GLY A 41 -5.37 -1.07 -19.17
C GLY A 41 -5.21 -0.34 -17.84
N VAL A 42 -6.07 -0.65 -16.87
CA VAL A 42 -6.10 0.02 -15.56
C VAL A 42 -6.14 -0.96 -14.37
N GLY A 43 -6.14 -2.27 -14.59
CA GLY A 43 -6.29 -3.25 -13.51
C GLY A 43 -5.17 -3.21 -12.46
N GLU A 44 -3.92 -3.01 -12.89
CA GLU A 44 -2.74 -2.99 -12.01
C GLU A 44 -2.35 -1.57 -11.57
N SER A 45 -2.75 -0.56 -12.34
CA SER A 45 -2.40 0.85 -12.09
C SER A 45 -2.76 1.35 -10.68
N PRO A 46 -3.94 1.02 -10.08
CA PRO A 46 -4.26 1.43 -8.72
C PRO A 46 -3.60 0.54 -7.65
N LEU A 47 -3.02 -0.61 -8.00
CA LEU A 47 -2.37 -1.52 -7.05
C LEU A 47 -0.93 -1.10 -6.72
N VAL A 48 -0.21 -0.54 -7.69
CA VAL A 48 1.21 -0.18 -7.55
C VAL A 48 1.46 1.01 -6.61
N PRO A 49 0.80 2.17 -6.75
CA PRO A 49 1.15 3.37 -5.99
C PRO A 49 0.79 3.39 -4.49
N PRO A 50 -0.26 2.71 -3.97
CA PRO A 50 -0.69 2.87 -2.57
C PRO A 50 0.41 2.64 -1.54
N LEU A 51 1.27 1.63 -1.73
CA LEU A 51 2.31 1.28 -0.76
C LEU A 51 3.34 2.42 -0.61
N ALA A 52 3.76 3.02 -1.73
CA ALA A 52 4.67 4.16 -1.72
C ALA A 52 4.00 5.43 -1.18
N ALA A 53 2.74 5.67 -1.55
CA ALA A 53 1.95 6.80 -1.04
C ALA A 53 1.79 6.73 0.48
N MET A 54 1.45 5.56 1.03
CA MET A 54 1.38 5.33 2.47
C MET A 54 2.72 5.56 3.18
N ALA A 55 3.82 5.07 2.61
CA ALA A 55 5.16 5.26 3.21
C ALA A 55 5.57 6.73 3.22
N ASN A 56 5.18 7.50 2.20
CA ASN A 56 5.38 8.95 2.17
C ASN A 56 4.50 9.67 3.18
N ALA A 57 3.22 9.29 3.30
CA ALA A 57 2.31 9.87 4.29
C ALA A 57 2.79 9.61 5.73
N LEU A 58 3.32 8.42 6.02
CA LEU A 58 3.90 8.11 7.33
C LEU A 58 5.15 8.96 7.61
N TYR A 59 6.03 9.13 6.61
CA TYR A 59 7.19 10.00 6.74
C TYR A 59 6.78 11.46 6.97
N ASP A 60 5.80 11.96 6.24
CA ASP A 60 5.26 13.31 6.40
C ASP A 60 4.68 13.52 7.82
N ALA A 61 3.94 12.53 8.33
CA ALA A 61 3.31 12.61 9.65
C ALA A 61 4.29 12.45 10.84
N THR A 62 5.41 11.74 10.66
CA THR A 62 6.26 11.32 11.79
C THR A 62 7.73 11.71 11.68
N GLY A 63 8.19 12.12 10.49
CA GLY A 63 9.60 12.33 10.16
C GLY A 63 10.42 11.04 9.98
N VAL A 64 9.82 9.85 10.23
CA VAL A 64 10.52 8.57 10.16
C VAL A 64 10.31 7.89 8.80
N ARG A 65 11.41 7.55 8.13
CA ARG A 65 11.36 6.92 6.80
C ARG A 65 11.32 5.40 6.92
N MET A 66 10.14 4.81 6.70
CA MET A 66 10.03 3.36 6.51
C MET A 66 10.53 2.96 5.12
N ARG A 67 11.35 1.89 5.06
CA ARG A 67 11.89 1.33 3.80
C ARG A 67 11.56 -0.16 3.63
N GLU A 68 10.84 -0.73 4.59
CA GLU A 68 10.47 -2.14 4.62
C GLU A 68 8.95 -2.26 4.77
N LEU A 69 8.38 -3.24 4.07
CA LEU A 69 6.98 -3.61 4.14
C LEU A 69 6.84 -5.02 4.75
N PRO A 70 5.74 -5.31 5.45
CA PRO A 70 4.63 -4.41 5.76
C PRO A 70 4.98 -3.41 6.88
N MET A 71 4.44 -2.18 6.81
CA MET A 71 4.48 -1.20 7.90
C MET A 71 3.45 -1.54 8.97
N SER A 72 3.60 -2.70 9.62
CA SER A 72 2.70 -3.15 10.68
C SER A 72 2.81 -2.24 11.92
N PRO A 73 1.81 -2.20 12.82
CA PRO A 73 1.87 -1.37 14.02
C PRO A 73 3.11 -1.62 14.89
N THR A 74 3.58 -2.88 14.98
CA THR A 74 4.79 -3.22 15.73
C THR A 74 6.06 -2.70 15.03
N ALA A 75 6.13 -2.81 13.71
CA ALA A 75 7.26 -2.27 12.93
C ALA A 75 7.32 -0.74 13.00
N VAL A 76 6.17 -0.07 12.86
CA VAL A 76 6.07 1.40 12.97
C VAL A 76 6.41 1.86 14.38
N LYS A 77 5.86 1.21 15.43
CA LYS A 77 6.18 1.54 16.82
C LYS A 77 7.68 1.44 17.08
N LYS A 78 8.32 0.34 16.65
CA LYS A 78 9.77 0.16 16.80
C LYS A 78 10.55 1.28 16.12
N ALA A 79 10.21 1.60 14.86
CA ALA A 79 10.89 2.66 14.12
C ALA A 79 10.75 4.04 14.80
N LEU A 80 9.60 4.32 15.41
CA LEU A 80 9.38 5.56 16.17
C LEU A 80 10.15 5.59 17.50
N ASP A 81 10.29 4.45 18.18
CA ASP A 81 11.05 4.35 19.42
C ASP A 81 12.56 4.49 19.14
N ASP A 82 13.05 3.84 18.09
CA ASP A 82 14.46 3.91 17.66
C ASP A 82 14.84 5.34 17.23
N ALA A 83 13.94 6.11 16.59
CA ALA A 83 14.19 7.48 16.15
C ALA A 83 14.21 8.53 17.28
N LYS A 84 13.74 8.19 18.48
CA LYS A 84 13.76 9.07 19.65
C LYS A 84 15.05 8.97 20.48
N THR A 85 15.85 7.93 20.22
CA THR A 85 17.13 7.68 20.89
C THR A 85 18.26 8.36 20.11
#